data_AF-A0A2J6RP16-F1
#
_entry.id   AF-A0A2J6RP16-F1
#
_cell.length_a   1.000
_cell.length_b   1.000
_cell.length_c   1.000
_cell.angle_alpha   90.00
_cell.angle_beta   90.00
_cell.angle_gamma   90.00
#
_symmetry.space_group_name_H-M   'P 1'
#
loop_
_entity.id
_entity.type
_entity.pdbx_description
1 polymer ?
#
loop_
_entity_poly.entity_id
_entity_poly.type
_entity_poly.pdbx_seq_one_letter_code
_entity_poly.pdbx_strand_id
1 'polypeptide(L)'
;YTRKYLLRGGPVDLALQDLQFDDLCTATDSTSDTYLFHLSILSLSTLFFGTQHRNTPITTNGYLLHGCALKKLNTALSDPLCQHRDDVLLSVIALVLQEVFIPTGKKHFLKHTTGLEQLLKLRGPSILCSPESFFMFKSVRKLIILASMHKRAPSILAQEQWKDIPWDDESVEGRAEKFLFDVLADYTVLVSEHDRLV
;
A
#
# COMPACT_ATOMS: atom_id res chain seq x y z
N TYR A 1 6.05 2.12 18.47
CA TYR A 1 6.87 3.14 17.78
C TYR A 1 6.32 3.42 16.38
N THR A 2 6.26 2.44 15.48
CA THR A 2 5.73 2.56 14.10
C THR A 2 4.33 3.19 14.03
N ARG A 3 3.41 2.74 14.88
CA ARG A 3 2.05 3.29 15.02
C ARG A 3 2.02 4.79 15.39
N LYS A 4 2.92 5.24 16.26
CA LYS A 4 2.94 6.61 16.80
C LYS A 4 3.69 7.61 15.91
N TYR A 5 4.65 7.14 15.11
CA TYR A 5 5.60 8.02 14.40
C TYR A 5 5.66 7.82 12.88
N LEU A 6 5.27 6.65 12.36
CA LEU A 6 5.40 6.32 10.94
C LEU A 6 4.07 6.17 10.22
N LEU A 7 3.01 5.76 10.93
CA LEU A 7 1.70 5.47 10.36
C LEU A 7 0.55 6.22 11.03
N ARG A 8 0.86 7.17 11.92
CA ARG A 8 -0.13 7.83 12.78
C ARG A 8 -1.22 8.51 11.94
N GLY A 9 -2.46 8.11 12.16
CA GLY A 9 -3.59 8.64 11.38
C GLY A 9 -3.48 8.28 9.89
N GLY A 10 -2.94 7.11 9.56
CA GLY A 10 -3.04 6.48 8.24
C GLY A 10 -3.91 5.23 8.31
N PRO A 11 -4.35 4.66 7.17
CA PRO A 11 -5.32 3.56 7.13
C PRO A 11 -4.83 2.32 7.86
N VAL A 12 -3.52 2.09 7.85
CA VAL A 12 -2.90 0.98 8.55
C VAL A 12 -2.96 1.18 10.07
N ASP A 13 -2.84 2.41 10.59
CA ASP A 13 -3.00 2.69 12.03
C ASP A 13 -4.47 2.57 12.47
N LEU A 14 -5.42 2.95 11.61
CA LEU A 14 -6.85 2.71 11.88
C LEU A 14 -7.18 1.22 11.88
N ALA A 15 -6.78 0.48 10.85
CA ALA A 15 -7.00 -0.97 10.80
C ALA A 15 -6.28 -1.73 11.93
N LEU A 16 -5.20 -1.18 12.49
CA LEU A 16 -4.52 -1.70 13.68
C LEU A 16 -5.28 -1.43 14.99
N GLN A 17 -6.25 -0.51 15.02
CA GLN A 17 -7.07 -0.25 16.22
C GLN A 17 -8.09 -1.36 16.46
N ASP A 18 -8.60 -1.93 15.38
CA ASP A 18 -9.62 -2.99 15.43
C ASP A 18 -9.00 -4.40 15.56
N LEU A 19 -7.67 -4.49 15.45
CA LEU A 19 -6.93 -5.74 15.45
C LEU A 19 -6.79 -6.32 16.86
N GLN A 20 -7.30 -7.53 17.08
CA GLN A 20 -7.09 -8.25 18.35
C GLN A 20 -5.82 -9.10 18.33
N PHE A 21 -5.24 -9.32 19.51
CA PHE A 21 -4.02 -10.11 19.63
C PHE A 21 -4.24 -11.58 19.23
N ASP A 22 -5.41 -12.14 19.56
CA ASP A 22 -5.77 -13.52 19.21
C ASP A 22 -5.86 -13.73 17.68
N ASP A 23 -6.22 -12.68 16.94
CA ASP A 23 -6.25 -12.70 15.47
C ASP A 23 -4.85 -12.82 14.86
N LEU A 24 -3.81 -12.34 15.54
CA LEU A 24 -2.42 -12.48 15.07
C LEU A 24 -1.91 -13.92 15.21
N CYS A 25 -2.23 -14.57 16.34
CA CYS A 25 -1.86 -15.95 16.59
C CYS A 25 -2.59 -16.90 15.62
N THR A 26 -3.87 -16.66 15.37
CA THR A 26 -4.63 -17.46 14.40
C THR A 26 -4.18 -17.21 12.95
N ALA A 27 -3.70 -16.00 12.62
CA ALA A 27 -3.20 -15.68 11.29
C ALA A 27 -1.99 -16.52 10.85
N THR A 28 -1.12 -16.92 11.79
CA THR A 28 0.07 -17.73 11.47
C THR A 28 -0.26 -19.18 11.15
N ASP A 29 -1.33 -19.70 11.76
CA ASP A 29 -1.68 -21.13 11.71
C ASP A 29 -2.81 -21.41 10.71
N SER A 30 -3.64 -20.41 10.42
CA SER A 30 -4.75 -20.54 9.49
C SER A 30 -4.24 -20.70 8.05
N THR A 31 -4.88 -21.57 7.27
CA THR A 31 -4.70 -21.63 5.81
C THR A 31 -5.61 -20.64 5.08
N SER A 32 -6.67 -20.16 5.73
CA SER A 32 -7.63 -19.20 5.18
C SER A 32 -6.98 -17.84 4.90
N ASP A 33 -7.45 -17.15 3.86
CA ASP A 33 -7.04 -15.79 3.53
C ASP A 33 -7.73 -14.72 4.40
N THR A 34 -8.65 -15.12 5.27
CA THR A 34 -9.38 -14.24 6.22
C THR A 34 -8.46 -13.33 7.04
N TYR A 35 -7.24 -13.78 7.32
CA TYR A 35 -6.27 -13.07 8.15
C TYR A 35 -5.09 -12.49 7.35
N LEU A 36 -5.29 -12.21 6.06
CA LEU A 36 -4.22 -11.75 5.18
C LEU A 36 -3.59 -10.43 5.66
N PHE A 37 -4.42 -9.47 6.06
CA PHE A 37 -3.95 -8.18 6.58
C PHE A 37 -3.16 -8.37 7.87
N HIS A 38 -3.69 -9.16 8.80
CA HIS A 38 -3.05 -9.51 10.08
C HIS A 38 -1.65 -10.11 9.87
N LEU A 39 -1.52 -11.05 8.93
CA LEU A 39 -0.23 -11.66 8.64
C LEU A 39 0.75 -10.67 8.00
N SER A 40 0.26 -9.81 7.09
CA SER A 40 1.08 -8.81 6.41
C SER A 40 1.60 -7.74 7.40
N ILE A 41 0.76 -7.29 8.32
CA ILE A 41 1.15 -6.30 9.33
C ILE A 41 2.04 -6.90 10.42
N LEU A 42 1.81 -8.16 10.79
CA LEU A 42 2.69 -8.89 11.70
C LEU A 42 4.08 -9.03 11.08
N SER A 43 4.16 -9.44 9.82
CA SER A 43 5.43 -9.52 9.07
C SER A 43 6.17 -8.18 9.05
N LEU A 44 5.49 -7.09 8.67
CA LEU A 44 6.05 -5.74 8.69
C LEU A 44 6.59 -5.38 10.10
N SER A 45 5.79 -5.61 11.13
CA SER A 45 6.12 -5.24 12.51
C SER A 45 7.30 -6.05 13.05
N THR A 46 7.30 -7.36 12.82
CA THR A 46 8.37 -8.28 13.21
C THR A 46 9.68 -7.95 12.48
N LEU A 47 9.63 -7.73 11.16
CA LEU A 47 10.81 -7.34 10.40
C LEU A 47 11.35 -5.99 10.87
N PHE A 48 10.49 -4.99 11.06
CA PHE A 48 10.91 -3.66 11.49
C PHE A 48 11.60 -3.71 12.84
N PHE A 49 11.00 -4.40 13.81
CA PHE A 49 11.59 -4.59 15.12
C PHE A 49 12.93 -5.36 15.04
N GLY A 50 12.94 -6.51 14.37
CA GLY A 50 14.14 -7.34 14.22
C GLY A 50 15.30 -6.57 13.61
N THR A 51 15.04 -5.82 12.54
CA THR A 51 16.05 -5.03 11.82
C THR A 51 16.54 -3.86 12.68
N GLN A 52 15.63 -3.10 13.29
CA GLN A 52 15.97 -1.95 14.13
C GLN A 52 16.83 -2.35 15.34
N HIS A 53 16.55 -3.51 15.92
CA HIS A 53 17.26 -4.02 17.10
C HIS A 53 18.40 -5.00 16.75
N ARG A 54 18.70 -5.20 15.46
CA ARG A 54 19.73 -6.15 14.98
C ARG A 54 19.56 -7.56 15.54
N ASN A 55 18.31 -7.99 15.73
CA ASN A 55 17.96 -9.29 16.25
C ASN A 55 17.70 -10.26 15.08
N THR A 56 18.70 -11.07 14.75
CA THR A 56 18.64 -12.01 13.61
C THR A 56 17.50 -13.02 13.74
N PRO A 57 17.28 -13.72 14.87
CA PRO A 57 16.14 -14.63 15.01
C PRO A 57 14.78 -13.98 14.69
N ILE A 58 14.53 -12.77 15.23
CA ILE A 58 13.28 -12.04 14.98
C ILE A 58 13.18 -11.64 13.50
N THR A 59 14.28 -11.15 12.92
CA THR A 59 14.32 -10.75 11.51
C THR A 59 14.03 -11.94 10.59
N THR A 60 14.65 -13.10 10.85
CA THR A 60 14.40 -14.34 10.12
C THR A 60 12.93 -14.75 10.22
N ASN A 61 12.34 -14.72 11.42
CA ASN A 61 10.91 -14.99 11.60
C ASN A 61 10.03 -14.03 10.79
N GLY A 62 10.38 -12.74 10.79
CA GLY A 62 9.68 -11.73 10.00
C GLY A 62 9.68 -12.03 8.49
N TYR A 63 10.79 -12.54 7.95
CA TYR A 63 10.87 -12.97 6.55
C TYR A 63 10.08 -14.25 6.26
N LEU A 64 9.97 -15.18 7.21
CA LEU A 64 9.09 -16.34 7.08
C LEU A 64 7.62 -15.91 6.98
N LEU A 65 7.19 -15.00 7.88
CA LEU A 65 5.86 -14.41 7.85
C LEU A 65 5.60 -13.65 6.54
N HIS A 66 6.61 -12.93 6.03
CA HIS A 66 6.53 -12.24 4.75
C HIS A 66 6.24 -13.21 3.61
N GLY A 67 7.00 -14.31 3.53
CA GLY A 67 6.79 -15.35 2.53
C GLY A 67 5.40 -15.98 2.62
N CYS A 68 4.88 -16.20 3.83
CA CYS A 68 3.51 -16.69 4.04
C CYS A 68 2.45 -15.66 3.59
N ALA A 69 2.64 -14.38 3.90
CA ALA A 69 1.76 -13.29 3.45
C ALA A 69 1.70 -13.21 1.92
N LEU A 70 2.85 -13.29 1.24
CA LEU A 70 2.90 -13.30 -0.22
C LEU A 70 2.17 -14.49 -0.84
N LYS A 71 2.31 -15.69 -0.26
CA LYS A 71 1.60 -16.89 -0.73
C LYS A 71 0.09 -16.74 -0.57
N LYS A 72 -0.37 -16.30 0.60
CA LYS A 72 -1.80 -16.07 0.84
C LYS A 72 -2.38 -14.98 -0.05
N LEU A 73 -1.65 -13.88 -0.23
CA LEU A 73 -2.04 -12.81 -1.14
C LEU A 73 -2.18 -13.34 -2.57
N ASN A 74 -1.23 -14.13 -3.03
CA ASN A 74 -1.29 -14.73 -4.37
C ASN A 74 -2.50 -15.66 -4.54
N THR A 75 -2.81 -16.48 -3.52
CA THR A 75 -4.02 -17.31 -3.52
C THR A 75 -5.29 -16.45 -3.55
N ALA A 76 -5.40 -15.43 -2.70
CA ALA A 76 -6.56 -14.53 -2.66
C ALA A 76 -6.77 -13.81 -4.01
N LEU A 77 -5.69 -13.33 -4.63
CA LEU A 77 -5.73 -12.67 -5.94
C LEU A 77 -6.09 -13.61 -7.10
N SER A 78 -6.18 -14.93 -6.87
CA SER A 78 -6.67 -15.88 -7.88
C SER A 78 -8.20 -15.80 -8.04
N ASP A 79 -8.91 -15.25 -7.05
CA ASP A 79 -10.34 -14.94 -7.15
C ASP A 79 -10.53 -13.48 -7.61
N PRO A 80 -11.14 -13.23 -8.78
CA PRO A 80 -11.40 -11.89 -9.28
C PRO A 80 -12.22 -11.01 -8.33
N LEU A 81 -13.07 -11.59 -7.48
CA LEU A 81 -13.88 -10.82 -6.53
C LEU A 81 -13.05 -10.23 -5.39
N CYS A 82 -11.89 -10.82 -5.10
CA CYS A 82 -11.04 -10.39 -4.00
C CYS A 82 -10.43 -8.99 -4.21
N GLN A 83 -10.42 -8.48 -5.44
CA GLN A 83 -9.97 -7.11 -5.74
C GLN A 83 -10.75 -6.04 -4.95
N HIS A 84 -12.00 -6.32 -4.56
CA HIS A 84 -12.86 -5.39 -3.82
C HIS A 84 -12.76 -5.50 -2.30
N ARG A 85 -12.03 -6.49 -1.75
CA ARG A 85 -11.93 -6.69 -0.29
C ARG A 85 -10.89 -5.80 0.35
N ASP A 86 -11.26 -5.00 1.33
CA ASP A 86 -10.36 -4.02 1.97
C ASP A 86 -9.14 -4.65 2.65
N ASP A 87 -9.29 -5.85 3.21
CA ASP A 87 -8.17 -6.59 3.79
C ASP A 87 -7.07 -6.91 2.76
N VAL A 88 -7.44 -7.24 1.52
CA VAL A 88 -6.48 -7.45 0.42
C VAL A 88 -5.73 -6.16 0.09
N LEU A 89 -6.44 -5.03 -0.01
CA LEU A 89 -5.82 -3.74 -0.29
C LEU A 89 -4.87 -3.33 0.84
N LEU A 90 -5.33 -3.39 2.10
CA LEU A 90 -4.52 -3.09 3.28
C LEU A 90 -3.29 -3.99 3.39
N SER A 91 -3.40 -5.26 3.01
CA SER A 91 -2.28 -6.20 2.97
C SER A 91 -1.22 -5.75 1.97
N VAL A 92 -1.62 -5.36 0.76
CA VAL A 92 -0.68 -4.83 -0.24
C VAL A 92 -0.05 -3.52 0.24
N ILE A 93 -0.82 -2.64 0.90
CA ILE A 93 -0.28 -1.41 1.50
C ILE A 93 0.78 -1.74 2.56
N ALA A 94 0.51 -2.69 3.46
CA ALA A 94 1.47 -3.13 4.47
C ALA A 94 2.76 -3.68 3.84
N LEU A 95 2.65 -4.44 2.74
CA LEU A 95 3.81 -4.95 1.99
C LEU A 95 4.59 -3.82 1.29
N VAL A 96 3.91 -2.82 0.71
CA VAL A 96 4.58 -1.62 0.16
C VAL A 96 5.33 -0.86 1.25
N LEU A 97 4.70 -0.65 2.42
CA LEU A 97 5.33 0.01 3.56
C LEU A 97 6.53 -0.78 4.08
N GLN A 98 6.45 -2.11 4.07
CA GLN A 98 7.60 -2.95 4.39
C GLN A 98 8.77 -2.67 3.46
N GLU A 99 8.56 -2.57 2.16
CA GLU A 99 9.62 -2.22 1.22
C GLU A 99 10.19 -0.81 1.43
N VAL A 100 9.38 0.13 1.92
CA VAL A 100 9.84 1.48 2.28
C VAL A 100 10.79 1.44 3.47
N PHE A 101 10.46 0.67 4.51
CA PHE A 101 11.26 0.61 5.74
C PHE A 101 12.42 -0.39 5.67
N ILE A 102 12.21 -1.49 4.95
CA ILE A 102 13.07 -2.67 4.93
C ILE A 102 13.08 -3.22 3.50
N PRO A 103 13.80 -2.57 2.58
CA PRO A 103 13.83 -2.98 1.19
C PRO A 103 14.31 -4.43 1.05
N THR A 104 13.50 -5.30 0.44
CA THR A 104 13.87 -6.70 0.22
C THR A 104 14.57 -6.92 -1.12
N GLY A 105 14.58 -5.90 -1.98
CA GLY A 105 15.30 -5.90 -3.25
C GLY A 105 15.16 -4.60 -4.03
N LYS A 106 16.10 -4.34 -4.95
CA LYS A 106 16.22 -3.05 -5.67
C LYS A 106 14.94 -2.59 -6.40
N LYS A 107 14.09 -3.53 -6.83
CA LYS A 107 12.87 -3.23 -7.60
C LYS A 107 11.59 -3.75 -6.93
N HIS A 108 11.67 -4.25 -5.70
CA HIS A 108 10.52 -4.88 -5.04
C HIS A 108 9.47 -3.86 -4.62
N PHE A 109 9.90 -2.70 -4.10
CA PHE A 109 9.03 -1.54 -3.93
C PHE A 109 8.19 -1.25 -5.18
N LEU A 110 8.83 -1.12 -6.35
CA LEU A 110 8.12 -0.85 -7.62
C LEU A 110 7.14 -1.95 -8.00
N LYS A 111 7.48 -3.23 -7.75
CA LYS A 111 6.56 -4.36 -8.01
C LYS A 111 5.33 -4.28 -7.11
N HIS A 112 5.52 -4.08 -5.81
CA HIS A 112 4.41 -3.96 -4.85
C HIS A 112 3.54 -2.74 -5.15
N THR A 113 4.12 -1.58 -5.44
CA THR A 113 3.36 -0.38 -5.80
C THR A 113 2.65 -0.53 -7.14
N THR A 114 3.23 -1.24 -8.11
CA THR A 114 2.52 -1.56 -9.36
C THR A 114 1.31 -2.45 -9.11
N GLY A 115 1.44 -3.48 -8.25
CA GLY A 115 0.30 -4.32 -7.86
C GLY A 115 -0.79 -3.53 -7.14
N LEU A 116 -0.40 -2.63 -6.24
CA LEU A 116 -1.31 -1.70 -5.56
C LEU A 116 -2.08 -0.82 -6.54
N GLU A 117 -1.38 -0.22 -7.51
CA GLU A 117 -1.99 0.61 -8.54
C GLU A 117 -2.97 -0.20 -9.41
N GLN A 118 -2.64 -1.45 -9.77
CA GLN A 118 -3.57 -2.30 -10.50
C GLN A 118 -4.82 -2.65 -9.69
N LEU A 119 -4.69 -2.94 -8.39
CA LEU A 119 -5.84 -3.20 -7.53
C LEU A 119 -6.76 -1.98 -7.42
N LEU A 120 -6.19 -0.79 -7.28
CA LEU A 120 -6.98 0.45 -7.29
C LEU A 120 -7.67 0.65 -8.64
N LYS A 121 -6.97 0.43 -9.75
CA LYS A 121 -7.57 0.51 -11.09
C LYS A 121 -8.77 -0.41 -11.25
N LEU A 122 -8.67 -1.64 -10.75
CA LEU A 122 -9.75 -2.64 -10.81
C LEU A 122 -10.95 -2.28 -9.92
N ARG A 123 -10.71 -1.65 -8.77
CA ARG A 123 -11.78 -1.09 -7.92
C ARG A 123 -12.47 0.11 -8.54
N GLY A 124 -11.74 0.86 -9.37
CA GLY A 124 -12.19 2.10 -9.95
C GLY A 124 -12.31 3.26 -8.95
N PRO A 125 -12.75 4.44 -9.42
CA PRO A 125 -12.92 5.63 -8.59
C PRO A 125 -14.10 5.53 -7.61
N SER A 126 -14.93 4.48 -7.68
CA SER A 126 -15.93 4.13 -6.67
C SER A 126 -15.33 3.77 -5.30
N ILE A 127 -14.00 3.84 -5.14
CA ILE A 127 -13.34 3.82 -3.83
C ILE A 127 -13.80 4.96 -2.90
N LEU A 128 -14.49 5.97 -3.45
CA LEU A 128 -15.20 7.01 -2.69
C LEU A 128 -16.42 6.52 -1.91
N CYS A 129 -16.88 5.28 -2.12
CA CYS A 129 -18.11 4.78 -1.51
C CYS A 129 -18.03 4.60 0.01
N SER A 130 -16.83 4.56 0.61
CA SER A 130 -16.67 4.55 2.06
C SER A 130 -15.54 5.49 2.52
N PRO A 131 -15.66 6.13 3.69
CA PRO A 131 -14.59 6.95 4.28
C PRO A 131 -13.26 6.20 4.43
N GLU A 132 -13.31 4.91 4.78
CA GLU A 132 -12.13 4.06 4.97
C GLU A 132 -11.40 3.84 3.65
N SER A 133 -12.14 3.54 2.58
CA SER A 133 -11.61 3.37 1.24
C SER A 133 -11.00 4.65 0.68
N PHE A 134 -11.66 5.79 0.89
CA PHE A 134 -11.11 7.10 0.53
C PHE A 134 -9.78 7.40 1.26
N PHE A 135 -9.74 7.11 2.56
CA PHE A 135 -8.57 7.32 3.37
C PHE A 135 -7.40 6.40 2.98
N MET A 136 -7.70 5.14 2.66
CA MET A 136 -6.73 4.21 2.07
C MET A 136 -6.12 4.79 0.81
N PHE A 137 -6.96 5.24 -0.14
CA PHE A 137 -6.53 5.88 -1.37
C PHE A 137 -5.61 7.08 -1.10
N LYS A 138 -6.04 8.03 -0.26
CA LYS A 138 -5.25 9.23 0.09
C LYS A 138 -3.83 8.86 0.56
N SER A 139 -3.71 7.85 1.41
CA SER A 139 -2.42 7.44 1.98
C SER A 139 -1.42 6.88 0.96
N VAL A 140 -1.91 6.32 -0.15
CA VAL A 140 -1.05 5.63 -1.13
C VAL A 140 -0.77 6.44 -2.38
N ARG A 141 -1.50 7.54 -2.63
CA ARG A 141 -1.32 8.42 -3.81
C ARG A 141 0.14 8.79 -4.03
N LYS A 142 0.81 9.25 -2.97
CA LYS A 142 2.23 9.65 -3.02
C LYS A 142 3.14 8.49 -3.45
N LEU A 143 2.91 7.28 -2.94
CA LEU A 143 3.71 6.11 -3.28
C LEU A 143 3.55 5.72 -4.74
N ILE A 144 2.32 5.76 -5.26
CA ILE A 144 2.01 5.44 -6.66
C ILE A 144 2.64 6.45 -7.61
N ILE A 145 2.54 7.75 -7.32
CA ILE A 145 3.16 8.81 -8.12
C ILE A 145 4.68 8.65 -8.15
N LEU A 146 5.31 8.44 -6.98
CA LEU A 146 6.76 8.22 -6.88
C LEU A 146 7.21 6.99 -7.68
N ALA A 147 6.49 5.87 -7.56
CA ALA A 147 6.81 4.66 -8.31
C ALA A 147 6.63 4.85 -9.83
N SER A 148 5.60 5.56 -10.25
CA SER A 148 5.32 5.85 -11.67
C SER A 148 6.38 6.76 -12.28
N MET A 149 6.79 7.81 -11.56
CA MET A 149 7.92 8.67 -11.97
C MET A 149 9.22 7.88 -12.10
N HIS A 150 9.52 7.00 -11.13
CA HIS A 150 10.71 6.17 -11.18
C HIS A 150 10.69 5.17 -12.35
N LYS A 151 9.51 4.61 -12.65
CA LYS A 151 9.30 3.73 -13.79
C LYS A 151 9.25 4.47 -15.13
N ARG A 152 9.15 5.81 -15.11
CA ARG A 152 8.89 6.66 -16.28
C ARG A 152 7.68 6.16 -17.08
N ALA A 153 6.60 5.82 -16.35
CA ALA A 153 5.37 5.28 -16.93
C ALA A 153 4.16 6.08 -16.40
N PRO A 154 3.09 6.22 -17.19
CA PRO A 154 1.90 6.96 -16.77
C PRO A 154 1.26 6.33 -15.53
N SER A 155 0.93 7.14 -14.53
CA SER A 155 0.13 6.71 -13.39
C SER A 155 -1.37 6.72 -13.73
N ILE A 156 -2.15 5.84 -13.10
CA ILE A 156 -3.63 5.93 -13.14
C ILE A 156 -4.12 7.27 -12.60
N LEU A 157 -3.37 7.88 -11.68
CA LEU A 157 -3.72 9.14 -11.01
C LEU A 157 -3.65 10.35 -11.95
N ALA A 158 -3.08 10.20 -13.15
CA ALA A 158 -3.09 11.23 -14.17
C ALA A 158 -4.44 11.32 -14.92
N GLN A 159 -5.28 10.28 -14.83
CA GLN A 159 -6.59 10.27 -15.50
C GLN A 159 -7.60 11.15 -14.75
N GLU A 160 -8.46 11.86 -15.49
CA GLU A 160 -9.44 12.81 -14.94
C GLU A 160 -10.28 12.21 -13.80
N GLN A 161 -10.82 11.00 -14.00
CA GLN A 161 -11.63 10.30 -13.00
C GLN A 161 -10.95 10.10 -11.63
N TRP A 162 -9.61 10.11 -11.56
CA TRP A 162 -8.85 10.01 -10.30
C TRP A 162 -8.47 11.37 -9.72
N LYS A 163 -8.41 12.42 -10.55
CA LYS A 163 -8.18 13.81 -10.13
C LYS A 163 -9.45 14.48 -9.60
N ASP A 164 -10.60 14.06 -10.11
CA ASP A 164 -11.92 14.58 -9.73
C ASP A 164 -12.37 14.09 -8.35
N ILE A 165 -11.67 13.10 -7.78
CA ILE A 165 -11.86 12.66 -6.41
C ILE A 165 -11.69 13.86 -5.45
N PRO A 166 -12.74 14.23 -4.67
CA PRO A 166 -12.67 15.34 -3.72
C PRO A 166 -11.54 15.17 -2.71
N TRP A 167 -10.95 16.27 -2.28
CA TRP A 167 -9.99 16.27 -1.18
C TRP A 167 -10.69 16.74 0.09
N ASP A 168 -10.57 15.98 1.17
CA ASP A 168 -11.19 16.32 2.47
C ASP A 168 -10.63 17.60 3.12
N ASP A 169 -9.46 18.08 2.67
CA ASP A 169 -8.77 19.21 3.26
C ASP A 169 -8.87 20.45 2.36
N GLU A 170 -9.83 21.32 2.69
CA GLU A 170 -10.05 22.61 2.03
C GLU A 170 -9.14 23.73 2.56
N SER A 171 -8.12 23.43 3.36
CA SER A 171 -7.10 24.43 3.75
C SER A 171 -6.28 24.89 2.53
N VAL A 172 -5.50 25.96 2.71
CA VAL A 172 -4.56 26.42 1.68
C VAL A 172 -3.52 25.33 1.40
N GLU A 173 -3.06 24.68 2.46
CA GLU A 173 -2.10 23.58 2.43
C GLU A 173 -2.68 22.37 1.70
N GLY A 174 -3.91 21.96 2.02
CA GLY A 174 -4.60 20.85 1.37
C GLY A 174 -4.81 21.07 -0.13
N ARG A 175 -5.22 22.28 -0.52
CA ARG A 175 -5.32 22.65 -1.96
C ARG A 175 -3.98 22.64 -2.66
N ALA A 176 -2.92 23.14 -2.02
CA ALA A 176 -1.57 23.13 -2.59
C ALA A 176 -1.04 21.71 -2.73
N GLU A 177 -1.29 20.84 -1.74
CA GLU A 177 -0.93 19.42 -1.80
C GLU A 177 -1.66 18.70 -2.94
N LYS A 178 -2.97 18.92 -3.09
CA LYS A 178 -3.75 18.39 -4.23
C LYS A 178 -3.13 18.82 -5.56
N PHE A 179 -2.92 20.12 -5.75
CA PHE A 179 -2.38 20.67 -6.99
C PHE A 179 -1.01 20.06 -7.31
N LEU A 180 -0.12 19.97 -6.31
CA LEU A 180 1.19 19.35 -6.48
C LEU A 180 1.06 17.90 -6.95
N PHE A 181 0.19 17.09 -6.33
CA PHE A 181 0.01 15.70 -6.75
C PHE A 181 -0.58 15.55 -8.14
N ASP A 182 -1.51 16.42 -8.52
CA ASP A 182 -2.11 16.38 -9.86
C ASP A 182 -1.05 16.73 -10.93
N VAL A 183 -0.20 17.75 -10.69
CA VAL A 183 0.94 18.09 -11.55
C VAL A 183 1.96 16.97 -11.63
N LEU A 184 2.31 16.36 -10.50
CA LEU A 184 3.25 15.24 -10.48
C LEU A 184 2.68 14.00 -11.20
N ALA A 185 1.37 13.76 -11.12
CA ALA A 185 0.72 12.71 -11.88
C ALA A 185 0.81 13.00 -13.39
N ASP A 186 0.54 14.23 -13.83
CA ASP A 186 0.71 14.63 -15.24
C ASP A 186 2.14 14.49 -15.74
N TYR A 187 3.11 14.83 -14.89
CA TYR A 187 4.51 14.64 -15.20
C TYR A 187 4.85 13.17 -15.52
N THR A 188 4.19 12.18 -14.89
CA THR A 188 4.40 10.76 -15.22
C THR A 188 3.99 10.40 -16.65
N VAL A 189 3.01 11.12 -17.21
CA VAL A 189 2.59 10.97 -18.61
C VAL A 189 3.64 11.60 -19.53
N LEU A 190 3.96 12.87 -19.28
CA LEU A 190 4.91 13.64 -20.10
C LEU A 190 6.28 12.96 -20.21
N VAL A 191 6.78 12.45 -19.08
CA VAL A 191 8.07 11.76 -19.04
C VAL A 191 8.07 10.44 -19.81
N SER A 192 6.94 9.72 -19.80
CA SER A 192 6.75 8.51 -20.60
C SER A 192 6.60 8.81 -22.09
N GLU A 193 5.99 9.94 -22.46
CA GLU A 193 5.86 10.36 -23.85
C GLU A 193 7.21 10.80 -24.41
N HIS A 194 7.98 11.56 -23.63
CA HIS A 194 9.35 11.93 -23.98
C HIS A 194 10.21 10.71 -24.32
N ASP A 195 10.16 9.65 -23.50
CA ASP A 195 10.91 8.41 -23.74
C ASP A 195 10.49 7.65 -25.00
N ARG A 196 9.29 7.91 -25.53
CA ARG A 196 8.83 7.32 -26.79
C ARG A 196 9.30 8.10 -28.02
N LEU A 197 9.72 9.35 -27.83
CA LEU A 197 10.12 10.27 -28.90
C LEU A 197 11.64 10.33 -29.10
N VAL A 198 12.43 9.86 -28.12
CA VAL A 198 13.91 9.84 -28.13
C VAL A 198 14.41 8.41 -28.21
#